data_AF-A0A838U1Y7-F1
#
_entry.id   AF-A0A838U1Y7-F1
#
_cell.length_a   1.000
_cell.length_b   1.000
_cell.length_c   1.000
_cell.angle_alpha   90.00
_cell.angle_beta   90.00
_cell.angle_gamma   90.00
#
_symmetry.space_group_name_H-M   'P 1'
#
loop_
_entity.id
_entity.type
_entity.pdbx_description
1 polymer ?
#
loop_
_entity_poly.entity_id
_entity_poly.type
_entity_poly.pdbx_seq_one_letter_code
_entity_poly.pdbx_strand_id
1 'polypeptide(L)' 'MTTANGAGIRNAIVSISGGDLPAPRIARTGSFGYYGFEDLTVGQTYIVSIQSKRYTFTVPTRVVQVNDNIDGVDFVAEQ' A
#
# COMPACT_ATOMS: atom_id res chain seq x y z
N MET A 1 7.33 4.12 0.66
CA MET A 1 6.99 4.26 -0.78
C MET A 1 7.80 5.36 -1.44
N THR A 2 8.56 5.01 -2.48
CA THR A 2 9.54 5.92 -3.10
C THR A 2 9.57 5.79 -4.62
N THR A 3 10.01 6.83 -5.31
CA THR A 3 10.47 6.73 -6.70
C THR A 3 11.81 5.98 -6.75
N ALA A 4 12.24 5.54 -7.94
CA ALA A 4 13.56 4.95 -8.15
C ALA A 4 14.72 5.83 -7.64
N ASN A 5 14.53 7.16 -7.58
CA ASN A 5 15.51 8.12 -7.09
C ASN A 5 15.41 8.40 -5.57
N GLY A 6 14.59 7.64 -4.84
CA GLY A 6 14.44 7.76 -3.39
C GLY A 6 13.49 8.88 -2.92
N ALA A 7 12.80 9.57 -3.82
CA ALA A 7 11.84 10.61 -3.43
C ALA A 7 10.51 10.00 -2.97
N GLY A 8 9.93 10.51 -1.89
CA GLY A 8 8.61 10.10 -1.43
C GLY A 8 7.53 10.40 -2.49
N ILE A 9 6.69 9.41 -2.79
CA ILE A 9 5.60 9.60 -3.76
C ILE A 9 4.34 10.01 -2.98
N ARG A 10 3.91 11.26 -3.19
CA ARG A 10 2.68 11.77 -2.59
C ARG A 10 1.45 11.48 -3.43
N ASN A 11 0.30 11.38 -2.78
CA ASN A 11 -1.01 11.30 -3.43
C ASN A 11 -1.18 10.09 -4.37
N ALA A 12 -0.44 9.00 -4.13
CA ALA A 12 -0.84 7.71 -4.67
C ALA A 12 -1.99 7.16 -3.81
N ILE A 13 -2.87 6.42 -4.46
CA ILE A 13 -4.00 5.75 -3.85
C ILE A 13 -3.55 4.33 -3.54
N VAL A 14 -3.58 3.97 -2.27
CA VAL A 14 -3.35 2.60 -1.81
C VAL A 14 -4.68 2.02 -1.38
N SER A 15 -5.01 0.83 -1.84
CA SER A 15 -6.21 0.11 -1.44
C SER A 15 -5.86 -1.22 -0.83
N ILE A 16 -6.53 -1.60 0.26
CA ILE A 16 -6.43 -2.92 0.87
C ILE A 16 -7.77 -3.65 0.78
N SER A 17 -7.74 -4.94 0.45
CA SER A 17 -8.90 -5.82 0.41
C SER A 17 -8.55 -7.24 0.85
N GLY A 18 -9.55 -8.11 0.98
CA GLY A 18 -9.36 -9.49 1.45
C GLY A 18 -9.55 -9.63 2.95
N GLY A 19 -9.06 -10.74 3.51
CA GLY A 19 -9.34 -11.15 4.88
C GLY A 19 -10.84 -11.16 5.18
N ASP A 20 -11.20 -10.46 6.25
CA ASP A 20 -12.56 -10.28 6.75
C ASP A 20 -13.15 -8.89 6.41
N LEU A 21 -12.46 -8.08 5.59
CA LEU A 21 -12.95 -6.75 5.25
C LEU A 21 -14.23 -6.84 4.41
N PRO A 22 -15.32 -6.16 4.80
CA PRO A 22 -16.59 -6.19 4.05
C PRO A 22 -16.49 -5.44 2.71
N ALA A 23 -15.54 -4.50 2.61
CA ALA A 23 -15.24 -3.75 1.39
C ALA A 23 -13.77 -3.28 1.42
N PRO A 24 -13.16 -2.99 0.26
CA PRO A 24 -11.81 -2.43 0.21
C PRO A 24 -11.70 -1.11 0.98
N ARG A 25 -10.64 -0.94 1.77
CA ARG A 25 -10.29 0.33 2.43
C ARG A 25 -9.26 1.08 1.59
N ILE A 26 -9.30 2.41 1.61
CA ILE A 26 -8.43 3.28 0.80
C ILE A 26 -7.66 4.23 1.70
N ALA A 27 -6.35 4.33 1.45
CA ALA A 27 -5.45 5.32 2.04
C ALA A 27 -4.76 6.11 0.92
N ARG A 28 -4.31 7.33 1.24
CA ARG A 28 -3.48 8.14 0.33
C ARG A 28 -2.11 8.35 0.93
N THR A 29 -1.09 8.32 0.08
CA THR A 29 0.28 8.53 0.55
C THR A 29 0.55 10.01 0.84
N GLY A 30 1.22 10.26 1.96
CA GLY A 30 1.68 11.60 2.36
C GLY A 30 2.87 12.11 1.53
N SER A 31 3.37 13.30 1.86
CA SER A 31 4.54 13.91 1.20
C SER A 31 5.81 13.04 1.23
N PHE A 32 5.96 12.23 2.29
CA PHE A 32 7.07 11.30 2.46
C PHE A 32 6.78 9.89 1.92
N GLY A 33 5.60 9.65 1.32
CA GLY A 33 5.23 8.35 0.78
C GLY A 33 4.71 7.34 1.82
N TYR A 34 4.42 7.77 3.05
CA TYR A 34 3.82 6.89 4.06
C TYR A 34 2.31 6.77 3.87
N TYR A 35 1.77 5.61 4.21
CA TYR A 35 0.35 5.28 4.31
C TYR A 35 0.17 4.24 5.43
N GLY A 36 -1.05 4.04 5.90
CA GLY A 36 -1.36 3.03 6.90
C GLY A 36 -2.80 2.55 6.79
N PHE A 37 -3.04 1.34 7.30
CA PHE A 37 -4.35 0.78 7.52
C PHE A 37 -4.38 0.24 8.95
N GLU A 38 -5.35 0.69 9.73
CA GLU A 38 -5.52 0.30 11.12
C GLU A 38 -6.66 -0.72 11.24
N ASP A 39 -6.74 -1.37 12.41
CA ASP A 39 -7.79 -2.35 12.75
C ASP A 39 -7.95 -3.45 11.68
N LEU A 40 -6.83 -4.08 11.33
CA LEU A 40 -6.80 -5.28 10.49
C LEU A 40 -6.74 -6.53 11.38
N THR A 41 -7.50 -7.54 11.00
CA THR A 41 -7.60 -8.79 11.76
C THR A 41 -6.35 -9.64 11.55
N VAL A 42 -5.74 -10.07 12.64
CA VAL A 42 -4.58 -10.98 12.61
C VAL A 42 -4.98 -12.39 12.14
N GLY A 43 -4.03 -13.11 11.53
CA GLY A 43 -4.24 -14.40 10.90
C GLY A 43 -4.91 -14.33 9.52
N GLN A 44 -5.17 -13.13 9.00
CA GLN A 44 -5.79 -12.93 7.69
C GLN A 44 -4.77 -12.59 6.60
N THR A 45 -5.14 -12.90 5.36
CA THR A 45 -4.37 -12.49 4.18
C THR A 45 -5.08 -11.37 3.46
N TYR A 46 -4.37 -10.27 3.27
CA TYR A 46 -4.83 -9.08 2.58
C TYR A 46 -4.07 -8.85 1.28
N ILE A 47 -4.72 -8.18 0.35
CA ILE A 47 -4.15 -7.73 -0.91
C ILE A 47 -4.06 -6.21 -0.85
N VAL A 48 -2.86 -5.68 -0.97
CA VAL A 48 -2.58 -4.25 -1.02
C VAL A 48 -2.23 -3.87 -2.44
N SER A 49 -2.95 -2.91 -3.01
CA SER A 49 -2.74 -2.43 -4.37
C SER A 49 -2.45 -0.93 -4.36
N ILE A 50 -1.62 -0.48 -5.30
CA ILE A 50 -1.28 0.92 -5.48
C ILE A 50 -1.64 1.42 -6.88
N GLN A 51 -2.12 2.66 -6.92
CA GLN A 51 -2.40 3.38 -8.16
C GLN A 51 -1.97 4.85 -8.04
N SER A 52 -1.44 5.40 -9.12
CA SER A 52 -1.15 6.83 -9.22
C SER A 52 -1.47 7.33 -10.61
N LYS A 53 -1.94 8.58 -10.71
CA LYS A 53 -2.11 9.25 -12.01
C LYS A 53 -0.78 9.66 -12.66
N ARG A 54 0.26 9.82 -11.84
CA ARG A 54 1.55 10.38 -12.27
C ARG A 54 2.66 9.37 -12.38
N TYR A 55 2.51 8.23 -11.71
CA TYR A 55 3.57 7.25 -11.55
C TYR A 55 3.11 5.85 -11.95
N THR A 56 3.99 5.09 -12.59
CA THR A 56 3.78 3.67 -12.88
C THR A 56 4.55 2.79 -11.91
N PHE A 57 4.01 1.61 -11.61
CA PHE A 57 4.60 0.65 -10.66
C PHE A 57 4.71 -0.71 -11.37
N THR A 58 5.90 -1.31 -11.39
CA THR A 58 6.13 -2.65 -11.96
C THR A 58 5.33 -3.72 -11.23
N VAL A 59 5.27 -3.58 -9.91
CA VAL A 59 4.56 -4.49 -9.00
C VAL A 59 3.50 -3.65 -8.27
N PRO A 60 2.32 -3.44 -8.87
CA PRO A 60 1.28 -2.57 -8.31
C PRO A 60 0.45 -3.27 -7.24
N THR A 61 0.70 -4.56 -6.96
CA THR A 61 -0.06 -5.36 -5.99
C THR A 61 0.88 -6.20 -5.15
N ARG A 62 0.61 -6.29 -3.85
CA ARG A 62 1.30 -7.14 -2.89
C ARG A 62 0.31 -7.92 -2.04
N VAL A 63 0.61 -9.19 -1.79
CA VAL A 63 -0.14 -10.03 -0.86
C VAL A 63 0.58 -10.03 0.48
N VAL A 64 -0.15 -9.74 1.55
CA VAL A 64 0.40 -9.58 2.90
C VAL A 64 -0.42 -10.42 3.86
N GLN A 65 0.24 -11.31 4.60
CA GLN A 65 -0.38 -12.03 5.70
C GLN A 65 -0.15 -11.24 7.00
N VAL A 66 -1.22 -10.77 7.63
CA VAL A 66 -1.16 -9.99 8.88
C VAL A 66 -1.13 -10.94 10.06
N ASN A 67 0.04 -11.07 10.71
CA ASN A 67 0.21 -11.89 11.91
C ASN A 67 0.50 -11.05 13.17
N ASP A 68 0.91 -9.80 12.99
CA ASP A 68 1.15 -8.76 14.00
C ASP A 68 1.15 -7.40 13.26
N ASN A 69 1.63 -6.32 13.87
CA ASN A 69 1.92 -5.08 13.18
C ASN A 69 2.95 -5.29 12.06
N ILE A 70 2.63 -4.81 10.86
CA ILE A 70 3.47 -4.96 9.67
C ILE A 70 3.84 -3.59 9.14
N ASP A 71 5.13 -3.30 9.20
CA ASP A 71 5.76 -2.20 8.50
C ASP A 71 6.46 -2.69 7.21
N GLY A 72 6.85 -1.77 6.33
CA GLY A 72 7.71 -2.08 5.17
C GLY A 72 7.00 -2.72 3.97
N VAL A 73 5.67 -2.63 3.88
CA VAL A 73 4.94 -2.94 2.64
C VAL A 73 5.16 -1.79 1.65
N ASP A 74 6.29 -1.80 0.96
CA ASP A 74 6.68 -0.70 0.08
C ASP A 74 6.34 -0.93 -1.39
N PHE A 75 5.99 0.15 -2.08
CA PHE A 75 5.90 0.20 -3.54
C PHE A 75 6.97 1.12 -4.10
N VAL A 76 7.58 0.71 -5.21
CA VAL A 76 8.61 1.46 -5.93
C VAL A 76 8.06 1.83 -7.30
N ALA A 77 8.08 3.11 -7.65
CA ALA A 77 7.68 3.57 -8.98
C ALA A 77 8.87 3.59 -9.95
N GLU A 78 8.59 3.30 -11.23
CA GLU A 78 9.58 3.31 -12.31
C GLU A 78 9.73 4.69 -12.96
N GLN A 79 8.63 5.42 -13.15
CA GLN A 79 8.61 6.72 -13.81
C GLN A 79 7.40 7.54 -13.36
#